data_AF-A0A939SX12-F1
#
_entry.id   AF-A0A939SX12-F1
#
_cell.length_a   1.000
_cell.length_b   1.000
_cell.length_c   1.000
_cell.angle_alpha   90.00
_cell.angle_beta   90.00
_cell.angle_gamma   90.00
#
_symmetry.space_group_name_H-M   'P 1'
#
loop_
_entity.id
_entity.type
_entity.pdbx_description
1 polymer ?
#
loop_
_entity_poly.entity_id
_entity_poly.type
_entity_poly.pdbx_seq_one_letter_code
_entity_poly.pdbx_strand_id
1 'polypeptide(L)'
;MLKDKITKPASFGRNRSANENRPIASPSAEELIVQASDARATLRSGHGDIPEDVAAEGKLPTEELPTMKELELARDVHNRKVALKDADRR
;
A
#
# COMPACT_ATOMS: atom_id res chain seq x y z
N MET A 1 64.94 12.56 19.56
CA MET A 1 63.63 12.54 20.24
C MET A 1 62.54 12.52 19.18
N LEU A 2 61.96 11.34 18.92
CA LEU A 2 60.89 11.15 17.94
C LEU A 2 59.57 11.52 18.63
N LYS A 3 58.84 12.51 18.10
CA LYS A 3 57.58 12.97 18.71
C LYS A 3 56.45 12.10 18.18
N ASP A 4 55.91 11.25 19.04
CA ASP A 4 54.75 10.40 18.77
C ASP A 4 53.53 11.27 18.42
N LYS A 5 53.20 11.34 17.12
CA LYS A 5 51.93 11.90 16.66
C LYS A 5 50.89 10.80 16.74
N ILE A 6 50.34 10.56 17.93
CA ILE A 6 49.11 9.78 18.09
C ILE A 6 47.98 10.63 17.52
N THR A 7 47.71 10.44 16.22
CA THR A 7 46.52 10.96 15.56
C THR A 7 45.31 10.41 16.31
N LYS A 8 44.58 11.29 17.01
CA LYS A 8 43.29 10.95 17.60
C LYS A 8 42.41 10.38 16.47
N PRO A 9 41.77 9.20 16.63
CA PRO A 9 40.85 8.75 15.61
C PRO A 9 39.77 9.82 15.46
N ALA A 10 39.50 10.21 14.22
CA ALA A 10 38.40 11.09 13.91
C ALA A 10 37.15 10.52 14.59
N SER A 11 36.53 11.29 15.47
CA SER A 11 35.25 10.91 16.04
C SER A 11 34.28 10.84 14.88
N PHE A 12 34.01 9.64 14.38
CA PHE A 12 32.84 9.41 13.54
C PHE A 12 31.65 9.82 14.41
N GLY A 13 31.09 10.99 14.11
CA GLY A 13 29.88 11.46 14.76
C GLY A 13 28.87 10.32 14.69
N ARG A 14 28.30 9.94 15.83
CA ARG A 14 27.21 8.97 15.85
C ARG A 14 26.10 9.57 15.00
N ASN A 15 25.97 9.09 13.76
CA ASN A 15 24.85 9.43 12.92
C ASN A 15 23.60 9.00 13.67
N ARG A 16 22.67 9.93 13.86
CA ARG A 16 21.42 9.64 14.55
C ARG A 16 20.77 8.46 13.86
N SER A 17 20.69 7.33 14.55
CA SER A 17 20.16 6.12 13.95
C SER A 17 18.66 6.33 13.68
N ALA A 18 18.13 5.70 12.64
CA ALA A 18 16.68 5.72 12.38
C ALA A 18 15.85 5.09 13.51
N ASN A 19 16.48 4.41 14.48
CA ASN A 19 15.83 3.80 15.63
C ASN A 19 15.90 4.62 16.92
N GLU A 20 16.62 5.76 16.94
CA GLU A 20 16.75 6.59 18.14
C GLU A 20 15.42 7.13 18.67
N ASN A 21 14.45 7.36 17.77
CA ASN A 21 13.12 7.84 18.13
C ASN A 21 12.07 6.73 18.20
N ARG A 22 12.47 5.46 18.05
CA ARG A 22 11.49 4.37 18.05
C ARG A 22 11.01 4.13 19.48
N PRO A 23 9.70 4.09 19.73
CA PRO A 23 9.20 3.82 21.06
C PRO A 23 9.67 2.43 21.52
N ILE A 24 10.13 2.35 22.76
CA ILE A 24 10.68 1.12 23.36
C ILE A 24 9.58 0.06 23.52
N ALA A 25 8.34 0.49 23.70
CA ALA A 25 7.16 -0.36 23.83
C ALA A 25 6.06 0.07 22.85
N SER A 26 5.23 -0.89 22.45
CA SER A 26 3.98 -0.58 21.77
C SER A 26 2.98 0.09 22.71
N PRO A 27 2.11 0.99 22.22
CA PRO A 27 1.02 1.55 23.02
C PRO A 27 0.10 0.46 23.57
N SER A 28 -0.57 0.75 24.68
CA SER A 28 -1.52 -0.18 25.28
C SER A 28 -2.77 -0.34 24.41
N ALA A 29 -3.39 -1.52 24.45
CA ALA A 29 -4.64 -1.77 23.72
C ALA A 29 -5.76 -0.81 24.16
N GLU A 30 -5.80 -0.45 25.44
CA GLU A 30 -6.79 0.49 25.98
C GLU A 30 -6.59 1.91 25.43
N GLU A 31 -5.34 2.37 25.33
CA GLU A 31 -5.00 3.68 24.74
C GLU A 31 -5.41 3.74 23.27
N LEU A 32 -5.21 2.66 22.52
CA LEU A 32 -5.63 2.58 21.11
C LEU A 32 -7.15 2.63 20.96
N ILE A 33 -7.90 2.00 21.87
CA ILE A 33 -9.37 2.02 21.85
C ILE A 33 -9.89 3.44 22.14
N VAL A 34 -9.29 4.15 23.10
CA VAL A 34 -9.65 5.54 23.41
C VAL A 34 -9.36 6.44 22.21
N GLN A 35 -8.15 6.38 21.64
CA GLN A 35 -7.78 7.17 20.46
C GLN A 35 -8.69 6.91 19.27
N ALA A 36 -9.05 5.64 19.00
CA ALA A 36 -9.96 5.29 17.93
C ALA A 36 -11.38 5.81 18.18
N SER A 37 -11.83 5.82 19.44
CA SER A 37 -13.14 6.35 19.83
C SER A 37 -13.20 7.86 19.66
N ASP A 38 -12.16 8.57 20.09
CA ASP A 38 -12.02 10.02 19.93
C ASP A 38 -11.96 10.42 18.44
N ALA A 39 -11.17 9.71 17.63
CA ALA A 39 -11.11 9.94 16.19
C ALA A 39 -12.47 9.70 15.51
N ARG A 40 -13.23 8.69 15.95
CA ARG A 40 -14.60 8.46 15.43
C ARG A 40 -15.56 9.58 15.83
N ALA A 41 -15.40 10.17 17.02
CA ALA A 41 -16.21 11.30 17.46
C ALA A 41 -15.97 12.54 16.58
N THR A 42 -14.73 12.79 16.15
CA THR A 42 -14.40 13.90 15.24
C THR A 42 -14.82 13.63 13.79
N LEU A 43 -14.78 12.37 13.33
CA LEU A 43 -15.23 12.01 11.97
C LEU A 43 -16.74 12.12 11.76
N ARG A 44 -17.56 12.10 12.82
CA ARG A 44 -19.01 12.33 12.72
C ARG A 44 -19.38 13.74 12.22
N SER A 45 -18.44 14.68 12.19
CA SER A 45 -18.63 16.02 11.60
C SER A 45 -17.98 16.18 10.21
N GLY A 46 -17.49 15.11 9.59
CA GLY A 46 -16.64 15.15 8.39
C GLY A 46 -17.15 14.34 7.19
N HIS A 47 -18.47 14.23 7.03
CA HIS A 47 -19.10 13.71 5.80
C HIS A 47 -20.13 14.70 5.27
N GLY A 48 -19.66 15.90 4.97
CA GLY A 48 -20.49 17.00 4.48
C GLY A 48 -19.66 18.26 4.46
N ASP A 49 -18.92 18.43 3.36
CA ASP A 49 -18.53 19.71 2.75
C ASP A 49 -17.65 19.39 1.53
N ILE A 50 -18.21 18.56 0.64
CA ILE A 50 -17.86 18.65 -0.78
C ILE A 50 -18.69 19.84 -1.26
N PRO A 51 -18.10 20.87 -1.91
CA PRO A 51 -18.92 21.91 -2.52
C PRO A 51 -19.96 21.23 -3.41
N GLU A 52 -21.24 21.57 -3.21
CA GLU A 52 -22.36 21.17 -4.07
C GLU A 52 -22.11 21.70 -5.49
N ASP A 53 -21.29 20.99 -6.26
CA ASP A 53 -21.33 21.03 -7.70
C ASP A 53 -20.85 19.68 -8.21
N VAL A 54 -21.66 19.08 -9.09
CA VAL A 54 -21.56 17.70 -9.56
C VAL A 54 -22.03 16.66 -8.55
N ALA A 55 -23.35 16.61 -8.38
CA ALA A 55 -24.08 15.35 -8.25
C ALA A 55 -23.73 14.43 -9.44
N ALA A 56 -22.57 13.78 -9.38
CA ALA A 56 -22.32 12.57 -10.13
C ALA A 56 -22.64 11.43 -9.18
N GLU A 57 -23.93 11.05 -9.16
CA GLU A 57 -24.34 9.66 -8.98
C GLU A 57 -23.23 8.79 -9.57
N GLY A 58 -22.49 8.10 -8.70
CA GLY A 58 -21.39 7.22 -9.08
C GLY A 58 -21.96 6.10 -9.93
N LYS A 59 -22.14 6.36 -11.22
CA LYS A 59 -22.39 5.35 -12.24
C LYS A 59 -21.14 4.50 -12.22
N LEU A 60 -21.21 3.39 -11.49
CA LEU A 60 -20.30 2.28 -11.70
C LEU A 60 -20.22 2.10 -13.22
N PRO A 61 -19.03 1.99 -13.81
CA PRO A 61 -18.95 1.62 -15.21
C PRO A 61 -19.70 0.29 -15.32
N THR A 62 -20.90 0.35 -15.89
CA THR A 62 -21.66 -0.81 -16.32
C THR A 62 -20.98 -1.33 -17.56
N GLU A 63 -19.70 -1.70 -17.46
CA GLU A 63 -19.12 -2.57 -18.46
C GLU A 63 -19.98 -3.83 -18.39
N GLU A 64 -20.75 -4.05 -19.46
CA GLU A 64 -21.62 -5.19 -19.58
C GLU A 64 -20.79 -6.44 -19.32
N LEU A 65 -21.22 -7.26 -18.35
CA LEU A 65 -20.53 -8.51 -18.09
C LEU A 65 -20.55 -9.35 -19.38
N PRO A 66 -19.42 -9.99 -19.74
CA PRO A 66 -19.35 -10.76 -20.95
C PRO A 66 -20.40 -11.86 -20.95
N THR A 67 -21.00 -12.08 -22.12
CA THR A 67 -22.03 -13.11 -22.28
C THR A 67 -21.43 -14.51 -22.19
N MET A 68 -22.24 -15.52 -21.85
CA MET A 68 -21.79 -16.92 -21.81
C MET A 68 -21.15 -17.37 -23.13
N LYS A 69 -21.62 -16.85 -24.27
CA LYS A 69 -21.06 -17.15 -25.59
C LYS A 69 -19.66 -16.58 -25.78
N GLU A 70 -19.42 -15.37 -25.28
CA GLU A 70 -18.10 -14.73 -25.35
C GLU A 70 -17.07 -15.46 -24.48
N LEU A 71 -17.50 -15.92 -23.30
CA LEU A 71 -16.67 -16.73 -22.41
C LEU A 71 -16.31 -18.09 -23.04
N GLU A 72 -17.27 -18.74 -23.69
CA GLU A 72 -17.05 -19.99 -24.42
C GLU A 72 -16.07 -19.81 -25.59
N LEU A 73 -16.24 -18.74 -26.38
CA LEU A 73 -15.31 -18.44 -27.47
C LEU A 73 -13.90 -18.15 -26.96
N ALA A 74 -13.77 -17.38 -25.88
CA ALA A 74 -12.48 -17.06 -25.26
C ALA A 74 -11.76 -18.34 -24.78
N ARG A 75 -12.51 -19.29 -24.21
CA ARG A 75 -11.99 -20.60 -23.80
C ARG A 75 -11.48 -21.41 -25.00
N ASP A 76 -12.22 -21.44 -26.10
CA ASP A 76 -11.82 -22.20 -27.30
C ASP A 76 -10.58 -21.60 -27.99
N VAL A 77 -10.48 -20.27 -28.01
CA VAL A 77 -9.28 -19.56 -28.49
C VAL A 77 -8.09 -19.88 -27.59
N HIS A 78 -8.28 -19.86 -26.28
CA HIS A 78 -7.23 -20.21 -25.32
C HIS A 78 -6.75 -21.66 -25.51
N ASN A 79 -7.68 -22.61 -25.65
CA ASN A 79 -7.35 -24.02 -25.84
C ASN A 79 -6.56 -24.26 -27.14
N ARG A 80 -6.95 -23.60 -28.25
CA ARG A 80 -6.18 -23.65 -29.50
C ARG A 80 -4.76 -23.10 -29.34
N LYS A 81 -4.61 -21.99 -28.62
CA LYS A 81 -3.29 -21.39 -28.34
C LYS A 81 -2.40 -22.31 -27.52
N VAL A 82 -2.96 -23.01 -26.54
CA VAL A 82 -2.21 -24.00 -25.74
C VAL A 82 -1.79 -25.17 -26.61
N ALA A 83 -2.70 -25.74 -27.41
CA ALA A 83 -2.39 -26.86 -28.29
C ALA A 83 -1.28 -26.54 -29.31
N LEU A 84 -1.28 -25.33 -29.88
CA LEU A 84 -0.21 -24.88 -30.78
C LEU A 84 1.13 -24.75 -30.06
N LYS A 85 1.16 -24.22 -28.83
CA LYS A 85 2.39 -24.13 -28.04
C LYS A 85 2.95 -25.49 -27.66
N ASP A 86 2.09 -26.48 -27.42
CA ASP A 86 2.50 -27.83 -27.09
C ASP A 86 3.01 -28.60 -28.31
N ALA A 87 2.51 -28.29 -29.51
CA ALA A 87 3.04 -28.80 -30.77
C ALA A 87 4.41 -28.23 -31.12
N ASP A 88 4.65 -26.94 -30.83
CA ASP A 88 5.92 -26.24 -31.11
C ASP A 88 7.06 -26.65 -30.15
N ARG A 89 6.74 -27.32 -29.04
CA ARG A 89 7.70 -27.83 -28.05
C ARG A 89 8.13 -29.28 -28.28
N ARG A 90 7.64 -29.94 -29.33
CA ARG A 90 7.98 -31.32 -29.69
C ARG A 90 8.89 -31.34 -30.91
#